data_AF-A0A948KN78-F1
#
_entry.id   AF-A0A948KN78-F1
#
_cell.length_a   1.000
_cell.length_b   1.000
_cell.length_c   1.000
_cell.angle_alpha   90.00
_cell.angle_beta   90.00
_cell.angle_gamma   90.00
#
_symmetry.space_group_name_H-M   'P 1'
#
loop_
_entity.id
_entity.type
_entity.pdbx_description
1 polymer ?
#
loop_
_entity_poly.entity_id
_entity_poly.type
_entity_poly.pdbx_seq_one_letter_code
_entity_poly.pdbx_strand_id
1 'polypeptide(L)' 'MKLLEQKTKIVATIGPASESREVMEEMIRAGMNVARINF' A
#
# COMPACT_ATOMS: atom_id res chain seq x y z
N MET A 1 -17.82 18.37 -1.97
CA MET A 1 -16.86 17.26 -2.14
C MET A 1 -17.07 16.27 -1.00
N LYS A 2 -17.43 15.01 -1.28
CA LYS A 2 -17.59 14.00 -0.22
C LYS A 2 -16.19 13.53 0.19
N LEU A 3 -15.85 13.67 1.47
CA LEU A 3 -14.57 13.19 1.99
C LEU A 3 -14.64 11.66 2.11
N LEU A 4 -13.50 10.99 1.88
CA LEU A 4 -13.36 9.57 2.15
C LEU A 4 -13.56 9.31 3.65
N GLU A 5 -14.21 8.20 3.99
CA GLU A 5 -14.46 7.80 5.39
C GLU A 5 -13.14 7.64 6.16
N GLN A 6 -12.11 7.11 5.51
CA GLN A 6 -10.74 7.07 6.01
C GLN A 6 -9.88 8.15 5.33
N LYS A 7 -9.64 9.23 6.08
CA LYS A 7 -8.85 10.38 5.62
C LYS A 7 -7.35 10.06 5.61
N THR A 8 -6.87 9.32 6.61
CA THR A 8 -5.46 8.89 6.70
C THR A 8 -5.14 7.85 5.63
N LYS A 9 -3.96 7.95 5.02
CA LYS A 9 -3.48 7.04 3.99
C LYS A 9 -2.29 6.23 4.49
N ILE A 10 -2.20 4.98 4.04
CA ILE A 10 -1.13 4.05 4.36
C ILE A 10 -0.09 4.06 3.23
N VAL A 11 1.14 4.41 3.59
CA VAL A 11 2.32 4.36 2.70
C VAL A 11 3.19 3.19 3.14
N ALA A 12 3.47 2.24 2.25
CA ALA A 12 4.36 1.12 2.53
C ALA A 12 5.60 1.17 1.62
N THR A 13 6.78 0.89 2.20
CA THR A 13 8.02 0.82 1.42
C THR A 13 8.19 -0.59 0.85
N ILE A 14 8.45 -0.69 -0.45
CA ILE A 14 8.60 -1.96 -1.15
C ILE A 14 10.05 -2.43 -1.07
N GLY A 15 10.24 -3.73 -0.88
CA GLY A 15 11.54 -4.39 -0.82
C GLY A 15 11.40 -5.92 -0.94
N PRO A 16 12.45 -6.69 -0.61
CA PRO A 16 12.44 -8.15 -0.79
C PRO A 16 11.29 -8.87 -0.08
N ALA A 17 10.84 -8.33 1.06
CA ALA A 17 9.70 -8.89 1.80
C ALA A 17 8.34 -8.73 1.09
N SER A 18 8.26 -7.87 0.07
CA SER A 18 7.03 -7.55 -0.65
C SER A 18 7.18 -7.62 -2.18
N GLU A 19 8.22 -8.28 -2.69
CA GLU A 19 8.47 -8.38 -4.14
C GLU A 19 7.49 -9.32 -4.84
N SER A 20 6.97 -10.32 -4.12
CA SER A 20 6.08 -11.30 -4.70
C SER A 20 4.72 -10.67 -5.01
N ARG A 21 4.11 -11.13 -6.09
CA ARG A 21 2.81 -10.65 -6.54
C ARG A 21 1.75 -10.92 -5.49
N GLU A 22 1.83 -12.06 -4.82
CA GLU A 22 0.92 -12.51 -3.79
C GLU A 22 0.93 -11.57 -2.59
N VAL A 23 2.12 -11.24 -2.07
CA VAL A 23 2.26 -10.31 -0.93
C VAL A 23 1.79 -8.90 -1.32
N MET A 24 2.08 -8.45 -2.53
CA MET A 24 1.60 -7.16 -3.00
C MET A 24 0.07 -7.09 -3.07
N GLU A 25 -0.59 -8.15 -3.55
CA GLU A 25 -2.05 -8.24 -3.56
C GLU A 25 -2.64 -8.23 -2.15
N GLU A 26 -2.03 -8.95 -1.21
CA GLU A 26 -2.44 -8.97 0.20
C GLU A 26 -2.34 -7.57 0.82
N MET A 27 -1.23 -6.85 0.61
CA MET A 27 -1.05 -5.49 1.13
C MET A 27 -2.10 -4.51 0.58
N ILE A 28 -2.42 -4.60 -0.72
CA ILE A 28 -3.46 -3.76 -1.34
C ILE A 28 -4.82 -4.07 -0.72
N ARG A 29 -5.18 -5.35 -0.59
CA ARG A 29 -6.45 -5.78 0.02
C ARG A 29 -6.53 -5.39 1.50
N ALA A 30 -5.42 -5.37 2.21
CA ALA A 30 -5.31 -4.92 3.60
C ALA A 30 -5.43 -3.39 3.75
N GLY A 31 -5.37 -2.62 2.66
CA GLY A 31 -5.62 -1.17 2.66
C GLY A 31 -4.40 -0.29 2.36
N MET A 32 -3.31 -0.85 1.83
CA MET A 32 -2.19 -0.04 1.32
C MET A 32 -2.68 0.94 0.24
N ASN A 33 -2.36 2.23 0.39
CA ASN A 33 -2.78 3.26 -0.57
C ASN A 33 -1.67 3.72 -1.50
N VAL A 34 -0.42 3.75 -1.01
CA VAL A 34 0.74 4.23 -1.76
C VAL A 34 1.92 3.28 -1.52
N ALA A 35 2.53 2.82 -2.61
CA ALA A 35 3.80 2.12 -2.59
C ALA A 35 4.96 3.13 -2.71
N ARG A 36 5.93 3.04 -1.81
CA ARG A 36 7.19 3.79 -1.88
C ARG A 36 8.28 2.86 -2.40
N ILE A 37 8.93 3.29 -3.48
CA ILE A 37 10.10 2.60 -4.07
C ILE A 37 11.29 3.55 -3.89
N ASN A 38 12.35 3.08 -3.23
CA ASN A 38 13.59 3.82 -3.11
C ASN A 38 14.54 3.42 -4.25
N PHE A 39 15.19 4.42 -4.87
CA PHE A 39 16.27 4.24 -5.85
C PHE A 39 17.60 3.91 -5.17
#